data_AF-E0U8P7-F1
#
_entry.id   AF-E0U8P7-F1
#
_cell.length_a   1.000
_cell.length_b   1.000
_cell.length_c   1.000
_cell.angle_alpha   90.00
_cell.angle_beta   90.00
_cell.angle_gamma   90.00
#
_symmetry.space_group_name_H-M   'P 1'
#
loop_
_entity.id
_entity.type
_entity.pdbx_description
1 polymer ?
#
loop_
_entity_poly.entity_id
_entity_poly.type
_entity_poly.pdbx_seq_one_letter_code
_entity_poly.pdbx_strand_id
1 'polypeptide(L)'
;MKTETRLTKTQILFQEIGQEAHQASLKYQQKVTLIAQSVNNLEREERPIVEMLRHHGGELTIGELVFVFSYHRYLIEELLKKGVVVIEE
;
A
#
# COMPACT_ATOMS: atom_id res chain seq x y z
N MET A 1 29.00 25.63 7.86
CA MET A 1 27.68 26.20 7.49
C MET A 1 26.71 25.05 7.29
N LYS A 2 25.56 25.04 7.97
CA LYS A 2 24.49 24.05 7.74
C LYS A 2 23.42 24.71 6.88
N THR A 3 23.13 24.15 5.72
CA THR A 3 22.09 24.64 4.81
C THR A 3 20.74 24.24 5.40
N GLU A 4 19.98 25.20 5.93
CA GLU A 4 18.62 24.96 6.42
C GLU A 4 17.64 25.01 5.23
N THR A 5 17.09 23.85 4.87
CA THR A 5 16.07 23.75 3.82
C THR A 5 14.77 24.38 4.31
N ARG A 6 14.34 25.48 3.68
CA ARG A 6 13.08 26.17 4.01
C ARG A 6 11.93 25.54 3.22
N LEU A 7 11.10 24.76 3.90
CA LEU A 7 9.91 24.15 3.31
C LEU A 7 8.78 25.19 3.17
N THR A 8 8.07 25.14 2.06
CA THR A 8 6.88 25.97 1.81
C THR A 8 5.68 25.44 2.61
N LYS A 9 4.69 26.29 2.93
CA LYS A 9 3.48 25.88 3.68
C LYS A 9 2.76 24.68 3.07
N THR A 10 2.71 24.60 1.74
CA THR A 10 2.15 23.46 1.01
C THR A 10 2.97 22.19 1.21
N GLN A 11 4.32 22.28 1.19
CA GLN A 11 5.19 21.14 1.45
C GLN A 11 5.11 20.64 2.89
N ILE A 12 4.90 21.54 3.85
CA ILE A 12 4.66 21.17 5.26
C ILE A 12 3.33 20.41 5.37
N LEU A 13 2.27 20.90 4.73
CA LEU A 13 0.96 20.23 4.75
C LEU A 13 1.00 18.84 4.11
N PHE A 14 1.71 18.68 2.97
CA PHE A 14 1.91 17.36 2.35
C PHE A 14 2.77 16.43 3.21
N GLN A 15 3.74 16.96 3.97
CA GLN A 15 4.50 16.18 4.94
C GLN A 15 3.65 15.76 6.13
N GLU A 16 2.80 16.63 6.67
CA GLU A 16 1.91 16.31 7.80
C GLU A 16 0.88 15.23 7.42
N ILE A 17 0.24 15.37 6.26
CA ILE A 17 -0.69 14.35 5.72
C ILE A 17 0.06 13.03 5.44
N GLY A 18 1.25 13.11 4.88
CA GLY A 18 2.12 11.94 4.66
C GLY A 18 2.54 11.26 5.97
N GLN A 19 2.78 12.02 7.03
CA GLN A 19 3.12 11.51 8.35
C GLN A 19 1.93 10.85 9.04
N GLU A 20 0.73 11.41 8.95
CA GLU A 20 -0.48 10.79 9.50
C GLU A 20 -0.82 9.49 8.76
N ALA A 21 -0.74 9.49 7.42
CA ALA A 21 -0.91 8.29 6.62
C ALA A 21 0.17 7.24 6.92
N HIS A 22 1.41 7.66 7.15
CA HIS A 22 2.51 6.78 7.56
C HIS A 22 2.34 6.22 8.98
N GLN A 23 1.87 7.02 9.94
CA GLN A 23 1.57 6.49 11.28
C GLN A 23 0.37 5.53 11.29
N ALA A 24 -0.65 5.81 10.48
CA ALA A 24 -1.74 4.88 10.27
C ALA A 24 -1.26 3.59 9.59
N SER A 25 -0.33 3.67 8.64
CA SER A 25 0.26 2.50 7.99
C SER A 25 1.09 1.65 8.94
N LEU A 26 1.82 2.26 9.89
CA LEU A 26 2.56 1.54 10.94
C LEU A 26 1.67 0.69 11.84
N LYS A 27 0.37 0.99 11.95
CA LYS A 27 -0.60 0.16 12.68
C LYS A 27 -0.95 -1.14 11.92
N TYR A 28 -0.78 -1.16 10.60
CA TYR A 28 -1.16 -2.27 9.74
C TYR A 28 0.08 -3.02 9.23
N GLN A 29 0.77 -3.69 10.17
CA GLN A 29 1.96 -4.51 9.89
C GLN A 29 1.65 -5.86 9.24
N GLN A 30 0.37 -6.24 9.18
CA GLN A 30 -0.06 -7.50 8.57
C GLN A 30 0.47 -7.59 7.14
N LYS A 31 1.07 -8.73 6.83
CA LYS A 31 1.73 -8.98 5.55
C LYS A 31 0.69 -9.49 4.55
N VAL A 32 0.69 -8.93 3.36
CA VAL A 32 -0.09 -9.35 2.20
C VAL A 32 0.85 -10.04 1.23
N THR A 33 0.60 -11.31 0.98
CA THR A 33 1.44 -12.16 0.13
C THR A 33 0.63 -12.63 -1.08
N LEU A 34 1.17 -12.45 -2.28
CA LEU A 34 0.60 -12.93 -3.53
C LEU A 34 0.82 -14.44 -3.64
N ILE A 35 -0.26 -15.22 -3.73
CA ILE A 35 -0.19 -16.69 -3.82
C ILE A 35 -0.45 -17.22 -5.23
N ALA A 36 -1.08 -16.42 -6.09
CA ALA A 36 -1.41 -16.82 -7.45
C ALA A 36 -0.44 -16.19 -8.48
N GLN A 37 0.34 -17.02 -9.18
CA GLN A 37 1.23 -16.55 -10.24
C GLN A 37 0.46 -16.05 -11.47
N SER A 38 -0.66 -16.70 -11.79
CA SER A 38 -1.59 -16.29 -12.84
C SER A 38 -2.93 -15.97 -12.22
N VAL A 39 -3.37 -14.72 -12.34
CA VAL A 39 -4.67 -14.27 -11.84
C VAL A 39 -5.56 -13.96 -13.03
N ASN A 40 -6.47 -14.86 -13.33
CA ASN A 40 -7.55 -14.62 -14.28
C ASN A 40 -8.73 -14.03 -13.49
N ASN A 41 -9.45 -13.05 -14.05
CA ASN A 41 -10.59 -12.38 -13.41
C ASN A 41 -10.25 -11.26 -12.39
N LEU A 42 -9.22 -10.45 -12.66
CA LEU A 42 -8.98 -9.20 -11.94
C LEU A 42 -9.79 -8.04 -12.53
N GLU A 43 -10.45 -7.29 -11.67
CA GLU A 43 -11.05 -6.01 -11.99
C GLU A 43 -9.98 -4.96 -12.28
N ARG A 44 -10.36 -3.91 -13.02
CA ARG A 44 -9.42 -2.86 -13.43
C ARG A 44 -8.73 -2.20 -12.23
N GLU A 45 -9.46 -2.05 -11.13
CA GLU A 45 -8.98 -1.41 -9.90
C GLU A 45 -8.06 -2.31 -9.08
N GLU A 46 -8.13 -3.64 -9.25
CA GLU A 46 -7.33 -4.61 -8.49
C GLU A 46 -5.94 -4.83 -9.11
N ARG A 47 -5.82 -4.64 -10.43
CA ARG A 47 -4.56 -4.87 -11.17
C ARG A 47 -3.37 -4.11 -10.60
N PRO A 48 -3.47 -2.80 -10.26
CA PRO A 48 -2.35 -2.06 -9.70
C PRO A 48 -1.81 -2.67 -8.40
N ILE A 49 -2.67 -3.21 -7.54
CA ILE A 49 -2.27 -3.85 -6.28
C ILE A 49 -1.47 -5.12 -6.55
N VAL A 50 -1.95 -5.95 -7.48
CA VAL A 50 -1.26 -7.20 -7.85
C VAL A 50 0.07 -6.92 -8.55
N GLU A 51 0.12 -5.91 -9.42
CA GLU A 51 1.36 -5.47 -10.07
C GLU A 51 2.38 -4.95 -9.05
N MET A 52 1.91 -4.20 -8.05
CA MET A 52 2.76 -3.68 -6.97
C MET A 52 3.32 -4.80 -6.11
N LEU A 53 2.49 -5.77 -5.72
CA LEU A 53 2.95 -6.98 -5.02
C LEU A 53 4.02 -7.69 -5.85
N ARG A 54 3.78 -7.94 -7.14
CA ARG A 54 4.78 -8.58 -8.03
C ARG A 54 6.09 -7.78 -8.11
N HIS A 55 6.02 -6.46 -8.20
CA HIS A 55 7.20 -5.61 -8.26
C HIS A 55 8.04 -5.71 -6.98
N HIS A 56 7.40 -5.91 -5.84
CA HIS A 56 8.03 -6.09 -4.53
C HIS A 56 8.28 -7.55 -4.14
N GLY A 57 8.38 -8.46 -5.12
CA GLY A 57 8.71 -9.87 -4.86
C GLY A 57 7.54 -10.72 -4.35
N GLY A 58 6.33 -10.20 -4.43
CA GLY A 58 5.08 -10.85 -4.06
C GLY A 58 4.56 -10.45 -2.69
N GLU A 59 5.24 -9.57 -1.95
CA GLU A 59 4.97 -9.35 -0.53
C GLU A 59 5.04 -7.86 -0.15
N LEU A 60 4.00 -7.36 0.51
CA LEU A 60 3.93 -6.02 1.08
C LEU A 60 3.06 -6.01 2.33
N THR A 61 3.23 -5.04 3.21
CA THR A 61 2.30 -4.84 4.33
C THR A 61 1.00 -4.18 3.87
N ILE A 62 -0.10 -4.40 4.61
CA ILE A 62 -1.35 -3.67 4.40
C ILE A 62 -1.10 -2.16 4.49
N GLY A 63 -0.25 -1.73 5.41
CA GLY A 63 0.12 -0.33 5.56
C GLY A 63 0.76 0.26 4.30
N GLU A 64 1.71 -0.43 3.68
CA GLU A 64 2.36 0.00 2.44
C GLU A 64 1.36 0.09 1.29
N LEU A 65 0.50 -0.92 1.13
CA LEU A 65 -0.54 -0.92 0.11
C LEU A 65 -1.54 0.24 0.33
N VAL A 66 -1.98 0.46 1.56
CA VAL A 66 -2.90 1.55 1.90
C VAL A 66 -2.26 2.92 1.66
N PHE A 67 -0.97 3.08 1.97
CA PHE A 67 -0.23 4.31 1.76
C PHE A 67 -0.12 4.64 0.26
N VAL A 68 0.24 3.66 -0.57
CA VAL A 68 0.43 3.88 -2.01
C VAL A 68 -0.90 4.04 -2.75
N PHE A 69 -1.91 3.26 -2.37
CA PHE A 69 -3.23 3.28 -3.01
C PHE A 69 -4.25 4.15 -2.30
N SER A 70 -3.86 5.05 -1.38
CA SER A 70 -4.77 6.01 -0.74
C SER A 70 -6.06 5.37 -0.19
N TYR A 71 -5.93 4.32 0.64
CA TYR A 71 -7.04 3.68 1.36
C TYR A 71 -8.02 2.77 0.59
N HIS A 72 -7.62 2.12 -0.51
CA HIS A 72 -8.42 1.05 -1.11
C HIS A 72 -8.32 -0.31 -0.37
N ARG A 73 -8.51 -0.31 0.97
CA ARG A 73 -8.47 -1.55 1.77
C ARG A 73 -9.47 -2.61 1.29
N TYR A 74 -10.65 -2.19 0.84
CA TYR A 74 -11.66 -3.10 0.31
C TYR A 74 -11.15 -3.93 -0.88
N LEU A 75 -10.25 -3.38 -1.71
CA LEU A 75 -9.68 -4.13 -2.84
C LEU A 75 -8.74 -5.25 -2.37
N ILE A 76 -8.01 -5.05 -1.27
CA ILE A 76 -7.18 -6.10 -0.65
C ILE A 76 -8.09 -7.22 -0.12
N GLU A 77 -9.24 -6.87 0.46
CA GLU A 77 -10.25 -7.83 0.93
C GLU A 77 -10.92 -8.60 -0.22
N GLU A 78 -11.21 -7.94 -1.36
CA GLU A 78 -11.72 -8.61 -2.55
C GLU A 78 -10.67 -9.57 -3.16
N LEU A 79 -9.40 -9.15 -3.22
CA LEU A 79 -8.29 -10.01 -3.63
C LEU A 79 -8.13 -11.24 -2.71
N LEU A 80 -8.35 -11.07 -1.41
CA LEU A 80 -8.35 -12.16 -0.43
C LEU A 80 -9.51 -13.14 -0.71
N LYS A 81 -10.73 -12.63 -0.92
CA LYS A 81 -11.91 -13.46 -1.26
C LYS A 81 -11.73 -14.22 -2.56
N LYS A 82 -11.07 -13.60 -3.54
CA LYS A 82 -10.71 -14.21 -4.83
C LYS A 82 -9.54 -15.22 -4.72
N GLY A 83 -8.94 -15.37 -3.54
CA GLY A 83 -7.82 -16.29 -3.30
C GLY A 83 -6.53 -15.87 -4.02
N VAL A 84 -6.39 -14.59 -4.32
CA VAL A 84 -5.22 -14.03 -5.02
C VAL A 84 -4.09 -13.75 -4.06
N VAL A 85 -4.44 -13.27 -2.87
CA VAL A 85 -3.52 -12.92 -1.79
C VAL A 85 -3.89 -13.66 -0.52
N VAL A 86 -2.94 -13.80 0.38
CA VAL A 86 -3.15 -14.18 1.79
C VAL A 86 -2.69 -13.03 2.68
N ILE A 87 -3.29 -12.95 3.87
CA ILE A 87 -2.91 -11.98 4.89
C ILE A 87 -2.36 -12.75 6.09
N GLU A 88 -1.14 -12.44 6.48
CA GLU A 88 -0.43 -13.01 7.63
C GLU A 88 -0.25 -11.93 8.71
N GLU A 89 -0.20 -12.32 9.99
CA GLU A 89 0.05 -11.41 11.12
C GLU A 89 1.51 -10.99 11.24
#